data_AF-U2IVI0-F1
#
_entry.id   AF-U2IVI0-F1
#
_cell.length_a   1.000
_cell.length_b   1.000
_cell.length_c   1.000
_cell.angle_alpha   90.00
_cell.angle_beta   90.00
_cell.angle_gamma   90.00
#
_symmetry.space_group_name_H-M   'P 1'
#
loop_
_entity.id
_entity.type
_entity.pdbx_description
1 polymer ?
#
loop_
_entity_poly.entity_id
_entity_poly.type
_entity_poly.pdbx_seq_one_letter_code
_entity_poly.pdbx_strand_id
1 'polypeptide(L)'
;MSIIGIYSIWQYIRQKRFDEKLRVYKNFLEIIADSTLNQDDQEKKDVRIRYILAKQELILFAPVEIVEKNSEIGPINFSNTFEGNQRYNLYLELLNLMRKDLKYLNKTISPEVLKKLL
;
A
#
# COMPACT_ATOMS: atom_id res chain seq x y z
N MET A 1 -21.68 23.07 -20.06
CA MET A 1 -21.67 21.98 -19.08
C MET A 1 -22.38 22.45 -17.81
N SER A 2 -23.36 21.71 -17.31
CA SER A 2 -24.06 22.03 -16.06
C SER A 2 -23.18 21.72 -14.84
N ILE A 3 -23.41 22.42 -13.72
CA ILE A 3 -22.70 22.20 -12.43
C ILE A 3 -22.77 20.72 -12.01
N ILE A 4 -23.89 20.06 -12.30
CA ILE A 4 -24.12 18.63 -12.06
C ILE A 4 -23.14 17.77 -12.89
N GLY A 5 -22.96 18.08 -14.18
CA GLY A 5 -22.03 17.35 -15.05
C GLY A 5 -20.56 17.48 -14.60
N ILE A 6 -20.16 18.66 -14.13
CA ILE A 6 -18.82 18.87 -13.56
C ILE A 6 -18.65 18.03 -12.29
N TYR A 7 -19.63 18.06 -11.38
CA TYR A 7 -19.59 17.29 -10.14
C TYR A 7 -19.47 15.77 -10.38
N SER A 8 -20.24 15.23 -11.33
CA SER A 8 -20.20 13.80 -11.70
C SER A 8 -18.83 13.38 -12.25
N ILE A 9 -18.20 14.21 -13.10
CA ILE A 9 -16.86 13.94 -13.64
C ILE A 9 -15.81 13.95 -12.52
N TRP A 10 -15.89 14.91 -11.59
CA TRP A 10 -14.99 14.98 -10.43
C TRP A 10 -15.12 13.76 -9.53
N GLN A 11 -16.34 13.30 -9.26
CA GLN A 11 -16.57 12.08 -8.48
C GLN A 11 -16.00 10.84 -9.18
N TYR A 12 -16.22 10.71 -10.50
CA TYR A 12 -15.67 9.60 -11.28
C TYR A 12 -14.13 9.56 -11.24
N ILE A 13 -13.47 10.70 -11.47
CA ILE A 13 -12.00 10.79 -11.41
C ILE A 13 -11.49 10.44 -10.00
N ARG A 14 -12.16 10.93 -8.96
CA ARG A 14 -11.80 10.66 -7.57
C ARG A 14 -11.93 9.16 -7.23
N GLN A 15 -13.01 8.53 -7.68
CA GLN A 15 -13.21 7.09 -7.49
C GLN A 15 -12.15 6.27 -8.21
N LYS A 16 -11.84 6.60 -9.48
CA LYS A 16 -10.77 5.92 -10.23
C LYS A 16 -9.41 6.03 -9.55
N ARG A 17 -9.07 7.21 -9.03
CA ARG A 17 -7.83 7.40 -8.25
C ARG A 17 -7.82 6.57 -6.98
N PHE A 18 -8.95 6.50 -6.28
CA PHE A 18 -9.08 5.65 -5.09
C PHE A 18 -8.88 4.17 -5.42
N ASP A 19 -9.52 3.67 -6.47
CA ASP A 19 -9.44 2.25 -6.87
C ASP A 19 -8.00 1.87 -7.24
N GLU A 20 -7.30 2.72 -8.00
CA GLU A 20 -5.88 2.49 -8.33
C GLU A 20 -4.98 2.50 -7.09
N LYS A 21 -5.16 3.46 -6.18
CA LYS A 21 -4.38 3.47 -4.92
C LYS A 21 -4.65 2.22 -4.08
N LEU A 22 -5.90 1.78 -3.98
CA LEU A 22 -6.26 0.58 -3.26
C LEU A 22 -5.62 -0.67 -3.88
N ARG A 23 -5.60 -0.76 -5.22
CA ARG A 23 -4.92 -1.84 -5.96
C ARG A 23 -3.43 -1.86 -5.63
N VAL A 24 -2.75 -0.72 -5.75
CA VAL A 24 -1.31 -0.58 -5.49
C VAL A 24 -0.98 -0.97 -4.05
N TYR A 25 -1.72 -0.46 -3.06
CA TYR A 25 -1.48 -0.81 -1.67
C TYR A 25 -1.71 -2.30 -1.40
N LYS A 26 -2.80 -2.89 -1.89
CA LYS A 26 -3.03 -4.33 -1.74
C LYS A 26 -1.92 -5.19 -2.35
N ASN A 27 -1.50 -4.87 -3.57
CA ASN A 27 -0.40 -5.59 -4.23
C ASN A 27 0.89 -5.52 -3.40
N PHE A 28 1.21 -4.33 -2.88
CA PHE A 28 2.38 -4.13 -2.04
C PHE A 28 2.31 -4.98 -0.75
N LEU A 29 1.16 -4.99 -0.07
CA LEU A 29 0.94 -5.81 1.14
C LEU A 29 1.02 -7.32 0.88
N GLU A 30 0.51 -7.77 -0.26
CA GLU A 30 0.59 -9.18 -0.66
C GLU A 30 2.04 -9.61 -0.85
N ILE A 31 2.87 -8.77 -1.48
CA ILE A 31 4.30 -9.05 -1.66
C ILE A 31 5.04 -9.07 -0.32
N ILE A 32 4.68 -8.18 0.60
CA ILE A 32 5.23 -8.20 1.96
C ILE A 32 4.87 -9.50 2.66
N ALA A 33 3.62 -9.96 2.57
CA ALA A 33 3.22 -11.24 3.13
C ALA A 33 4.01 -12.40 2.51
N ASP A 34 4.17 -12.41 1.19
CA ASP A 34 4.97 -13.43 0.49
C ASP A 34 6.46 -13.40 0.89
N SER A 35 7.01 -12.24 1.24
CA SER A 35 8.39 -12.11 1.73
C SER A 35 8.64 -12.72 3.11
N THR A 36 7.57 -13.15 3.81
CA THR A 36 7.68 -13.89 5.08
C THR A 36 7.79 -15.41 4.91
N LEU A 37 7.64 -15.90 3.68
CA LEU A 37 7.77 -17.32 3.36
C LEU A 37 9.23 -17.79 3.43
N ASN A 38 9.45 -19.11 3.36
CA ASN A 38 10.80 -19.65 3.20
C ASN A 38 11.40 -19.23 1.84
N GLN A 39 12.73 -19.35 1.70
CA GLN A 39 13.44 -18.88 0.51
C GLN A 39 12.94 -19.56 -0.79
N ASP A 40 12.73 -20.87 -0.78
CA ASP A 40 12.27 -21.62 -1.95
C ASP A 40 10.90 -21.13 -2.45
N ASP A 41 9.99 -20.82 -1.53
CA ASP A 41 8.65 -20.33 -1.86
C ASP A 41 8.67 -18.84 -2.26
N GLN A 42 9.62 -18.06 -1.75
CA GLN A 42 9.87 -16.70 -2.25
C GLN A 42 10.41 -16.70 -3.68
N GLU A 43 11.31 -17.62 -4.01
CA GLU A 43 11.87 -17.77 -5.35
C GLU A 43 10.80 -18.21 -6.36
N LYS A 44 9.97 -19.21 -6.03
CA LYS A 44 8.84 -19.64 -6.88
C LYS A 44 7.84 -18.53 -7.19
N LYS A 45 7.69 -17.56 -6.28
CA LYS A 45 6.76 -16.44 -6.40
C LYS A 45 7.41 -15.17 -6.96
N ASP A 46 8.69 -15.21 -7.34
CA ASP A 46 9.46 -14.07 -7.82
C ASP A 46 9.34 -12.83 -6.91
N VAL A 47 9.31 -13.05 -5.59
CA VAL A 47 9.02 -12.01 -4.59
C VAL A 47 9.92 -10.79 -4.77
N ARG A 48 11.21 -11.01 -5.06
CA ARG A 48 12.17 -9.93 -5.30
C ARG A 48 11.79 -9.03 -6.48
N ILE A 49 11.40 -9.61 -7.61
CA ILE A 49 11.03 -8.85 -8.81
C ILE A 49 9.71 -8.12 -8.56
N ARG A 50 8.72 -8.83 -8.00
CA ARG A 50 7.43 -8.23 -7.64
C ARG A 50 7.60 -7.06 -6.67
N TYR A 51 8.50 -7.16 -5.69
CA TYR A 51 8.79 -6.09 -4.75
C TYR A 51 9.35 -4.83 -5.43
N ILE A 52 10.25 -4.99 -6.41
CA ILE A 52 10.77 -3.86 -7.19
C ILE A 52 9.64 -3.18 -7.97
N LEU A 53 8.81 -3.96 -8.66
CA LEU A 53 7.68 -3.43 -9.42
C LEU A 53 6.67 -2.71 -8.52
N ALA A 54 6.33 -3.30 -7.38
CA ALA A 54 5.41 -2.69 -6.43
C ALA A 54 5.99 -1.41 -5.81
N LYS A 55 7.31 -1.31 -5.59
CA LYS A 55 7.94 -0.05 -5.18
C LYS A 55 7.81 1.03 -6.24
N GLN A 56 7.98 0.68 -7.52
CA GLN A 56 7.78 1.64 -8.63
C GLN A 56 6.32 2.11 -8.70
N GLU A 57 5.35 1.20 -8.57
CA GLU A 57 3.92 1.57 -8.50
C GLU A 57 3.63 2.48 -7.30
N LEU A 58 4.20 2.16 -6.14
CA LEU A 58 4.01 2.94 -4.92
C LEU A 58 4.58 4.37 -5.07
N ILE A 59 5.72 4.53 -5.73
CA ILE A 59 6.28 5.86 -6.08
C ILE A 59 5.35 6.66 -6.99
N LEU A 60 4.68 5.99 -7.95
CA LEU A 60 3.81 6.67 -8.91
C LEU A 60 2.46 7.10 -8.31
N PHE A 61 1.94 6.35 -7.34
CA PHE A 61 0.56 6.51 -6.87
C PHE A 61 0.42 6.95 -5.40
N ALA A 62 1.44 6.76 -4.56
CA ALA A 62 1.38 7.11 -3.15
C ALA A 62 1.86 8.55 -2.88
N PRO A 63 1.41 9.19 -1.78
CA PRO A 63 2.03 10.41 -1.28
C PRO A 63 3.49 10.21 -0.88
N VAL A 64 4.28 11.28 -0.94
CA VAL A 64 5.72 11.29 -0.60
C VAL A 64 5.99 10.65 0.77
N GLU A 65 5.19 10.98 1.79
CA GLU A 65 5.31 10.43 3.15
C GLU A 65 5.29 8.89 3.18
N ILE A 66 4.48 8.26 2.33
CA ILE A 66 4.39 6.79 2.24
C ILE A 66 5.63 6.22 1.53
N VAL A 67 6.12 6.89 0.50
CA VAL A 67 7.32 6.50 -0.25
C VAL A 67 8.57 6.58 0.64
N GLU A 68 8.70 7.67 1.41
CA GLU A 68 9.80 7.87 2.36
C GLU A 68 9.75 6.81 3.46
N LYS A 69 8.60 6.61 4.11
CA LYS A 69 8.43 5.58 5.14
C LYS A 69 8.74 4.18 4.63
N ASN A 70 8.35 3.85 3.39
CA ASN A 70 8.69 2.58 2.76
C ASN A 70 10.21 2.42 2.52
N SER A 71 10.91 3.52 2.25
CA SER A 71 12.36 3.53 2.06
C SER A 71 13.11 3.26 3.37
N GLU A 72 12.58 3.74 4.50
CA GLU A 72 13.13 3.51 5.86
C GLU A 72 13.07 2.04 6.29
N ILE A 73 12.06 1.28 5.84
CA ILE A 73 11.88 -0.14 6.22
C ILE A 73 13.00 -1.04 5.66
N GLY A 74 13.59 -0.67 4.52
CA GLY A 74 14.66 -1.45 3.87
C GLY A 74 14.16 -2.77 3.26
N PRO A 75 15.03 -3.81 3.17
CA PRO A 75 14.63 -5.16 2.79
C PRO A 75 13.73 -5.77 3.87
N ILE A 76 12.62 -6.38 3.46
CA ILE A 76 11.71 -7.02 4.40
C ILE A 76 12.36 -8.28 4.94
N ASN A 77 12.74 -8.25 6.21
CA ASN A 77 13.18 -9.40 6.97
C ASN A 77 12.68 -9.21 8.40
N PHE A 78 11.52 -9.80 8.70
CA PHE A 78 10.90 -9.80 10.03
C PHE A 78 11.41 -10.98 10.88
N SER A 79 12.73 -11.09 11.02
CA SER A 79 13.31 -12.00 12.01
C SER A 79 12.94 -11.54 13.43
N ASN A 80 12.85 -12.45 14.41
CA ASN A 80 12.64 -12.12 15.83
C ASN A 80 13.88 -11.48 16.49
N THR A 81 14.56 -10.60 15.77
CA THR A 81 15.69 -9.80 16.23
C THR A 81 15.20 -8.41 16.64
N PHE A 82 15.99 -7.69 17.43
CA PHE A 82 15.69 -6.30 17.78
C PHE A 82 15.48 -5.42 16.53
N GLU A 83 16.29 -5.63 15.49
CA GLU A 83 16.13 -4.96 14.19
C GLU A 83 14.82 -5.35 13.49
N GLY A 84 14.42 -6.62 13.55
CA GLY A 84 13.13 -7.06 13.02
C GLY A 84 11.93 -6.44 13.73
N ASN A 85 12.00 -6.27 15.06
CA ASN A 85 10.97 -5.56 15.83
C ASN A 85 10.87 -4.07 15.47
N GLN A 86 12.00 -3.40 15.23
CA GLN A 86 11.99 -2.01 14.75
C GLN A 86 11.38 -1.90 13.35
N ARG A 87 11.73 -2.81 12.44
CA ARG A 87 11.14 -2.87 11.08
C ARG A 87 9.65 -3.17 11.13
N TYR A 88 9.20 -4.00 12.07
CA TYR A 88 7.78 -4.28 12.29
C TYR A 88 7.01 -3.02 12.69
N ASN A 89 7.55 -2.19 13.60
CA ASN A 89 6.91 -0.93 13.98
C ASN A 89 6.82 0.05 12.80
N LEU A 90 7.91 0.20 12.03
CA LEU A 90 7.91 1.02 10.81
C LEU A 90 6.87 0.52 9.79
N TYR A 91 6.70 -0.79 9.69
CA TYR A 91 5.67 -1.40 8.85
C TYR A 91 4.25 -1.07 9.34
N LEU A 92 3.97 -1.12 10.64
CA LEU A 92 2.68 -0.70 11.20
C LEU A 92 2.40 0.80 10.97
N GLU A 93 3.43 1.64 11.03
CA GLU A 93 3.30 3.06 10.68
C GLU A 93 2.93 3.23 9.20
N LEU A 94 3.60 2.50 8.30
CA LEU A 94 3.31 2.52 6.87
C LEU A 94 1.86 2.11 6.58
N LEU A 95 1.36 1.04 7.21
CA LEU A 95 -0.03 0.60 7.11
C LEU A 95 -1.00 1.71 7.52
N ASN A 96 -0.70 2.41 8.61
CA ASN A 96 -1.53 3.51 9.08
C ASN A 96 -1.52 4.70 8.14
N LEU A 97 -0.39 5.00 7.49
CA LEU A 97 -0.32 6.07 6.47
C LEU A 97 -1.15 5.70 5.23
N MET A 98 -1.00 4.48 4.70
CA MET A 98 -1.82 3.99 3.58
C MET A 98 -3.31 4.05 3.90
N ARG A 99 -3.69 3.64 5.11
CA ARG A 99 -5.06 3.72 5.61
C ARG A 99 -5.59 5.16 5.63
N LYS A 100 -4.79 6.12 6.10
CA LYS A 100 -5.15 7.54 6.17
C LYS A 100 -5.30 8.14 4.76
N ASP A 101 -4.37 7.83 3.86
CA ASP A 101 -4.40 8.29 2.47
C ASP A 101 -5.65 7.78 1.73
N LEU A 102 -5.99 6.51 1.89
CA LEU A 102 -7.23 5.95 1.33
C LEU A 102 -8.47 6.66 1.89
N LYS A 103 -8.55 6.89 3.21
CA LYS A 103 -9.65 7.63 3.85
C LYS A 103 -9.79 9.06 3.33
N TYR A 104 -8.69 9.73 3.02
CA TYR A 104 -8.74 11.10 2.48
C TYR A 104 -9.42 11.15 1.11
N LEU A 105 -9.20 10.12 0.28
CA LEU A 105 -9.78 10.04 -1.05
C LEU A 105 -11.26 9.65 -1.06
N ASN A 106 -11.84 9.22 0.06
CA ASN A 106 -13.23 8.79 0.07
C ASN A 106 -13.89 9.12 1.41
N LYS A 107 -14.92 9.99 1.39
CA LYS A 107 -15.79 10.20 2.57
C LYS A 107 -16.62 8.95 2.92
N THR A 108 -16.59 7.90 2.09
CA THR A 108 -17.48 6.74 2.15
C THR A 108 -16.76 5.41 1.83
N ILE A 109 -15.52 5.20 2.32
CA ILE A 109 -15.01 3.81 2.37
C ILE A 109 -15.73 3.08 3.49
N SER A 110 -16.39 1.97 3.14
CA SER A 110 -17.02 1.16 4.17
C SER A 110 -15.96 0.68 5.16
N PRO A 111 -16.25 0.70 6.48
CA PRO A 111 -15.35 0.18 7.50
C PRO A 111 -14.86 -1.25 7.21
N GLU A 112 -15.63 -2.00 6.43
CA GLU A 112 -15.38 -3.38 6.05
C GLU A 112 -14.24 -3.54 5.03
N VAL A 113 -14.15 -2.64 4.04
CA VAL A 113 -13.01 -2.59 3.11
C VAL A 113 -11.73 -2.16 3.84
N LEU A 114 -11.88 -1.23 4.80
CA LEU A 114 -10.80 -0.77 5.68
C LEU A 114 -10.30 -1.86 6.63
N LYS A 115 -11.19 -2.71 7.15
CA LYS A 115 -10.83 -3.84 8.00
C LYS A 115 -10.01 -4.90 7.27
N LYS A 116 -10.21 -5.09 5.96
CA LYS A 116 -9.44 -6.04 5.15
C LYS A 116 -7.99 -5.60 4.88
N LEU A 117 -7.61 -4.39 5.28
CA LEU A 117 -6.23 -3.86 5.14
C LEU A 117 -5.42 -3.97 6.44
N LEU A 118 -6.05 -4.30 7.55
CA LEU A 118 -5.43 -4.58 8.86
C LEU A 118 -5.43 -6.09 9.12
#